data_AF-A0A8T7D8E1-F1
#
_entry.id   AF-A0A8T7D8E1-F1
#
_cell.length_a   1.000
_cell.length_b   1.000
_cell.length_c   1.000
_cell.angle_alpha   90.00
_cell.angle_beta   90.00
_cell.angle_gamma   90.00
#
_symmetry.space_group_name_H-M   'P 1'
#
loop_
_entity.id
_entity.type
_entity.pdbx_description
1 polymer ?
#
loop_
_entity_poly.entity_id
_entity_poly.type
_entity_poly.pdbx_seq_one_letter_code
_entity_poly.pdbx_strand_id
1 'polypeptide(L)'
;MRNQSTSTISSKIITGELPADIVYQANRVTCYLLAGCLILMASGCGYVPSVDNSTIQLPGHGGPAPIGQETELSSFLKNALSQSKVRFENTPWGDKVTIRAGRLYFAASDRICRKLFVLPDGGSNTSSAIACETPEGAWVPVRAVTDILESREKSY
;
A
#
# COMPACT_ATOMS: atom_id res chain seq x y z
N MET A 1 12.98 67.91 42.85
CA MET A 1 13.49 67.72 44.23
C MET A 1 13.85 66.25 44.42
N ARG A 2 14.99 65.98 45.08
CA ARG A 2 15.53 64.71 45.62
C ARG A 2 14.46 63.68 46.04
N ASN A 3 14.67 62.36 46.14
CA ASN A 3 15.84 61.49 46.07
C ASN A 3 15.36 60.03 46.03
N GLN A 4 16.20 59.19 45.41
CA GLN A 4 16.57 57.79 45.71
C GLN A 4 15.83 57.04 46.84
N SER A 5 15.44 55.79 46.56
CA SER A 5 15.94 54.68 47.39
C SER A 5 15.96 53.35 46.62
N THR A 6 17.11 52.71 46.70
CA THR A 6 17.61 51.50 46.05
C THR A 6 17.17 50.21 46.73
N SER A 7 16.90 49.15 45.97
CA SER A 7 17.32 47.77 46.28
C SER A 7 17.26 46.95 44.98
N THR A 8 18.36 46.83 44.25
CA THR A 8 19.32 45.71 44.31
C THR A 8 18.70 44.37 43.88
N ILE A 9 18.65 44.12 42.57
CA ILE A 9 18.79 42.76 42.02
C ILE A 9 19.90 42.80 40.98
N SER A 10 21.01 42.18 41.36
CA SER A 10 22.21 41.88 40.58
C SER A 10 21.82 41.27 39.24
N SER A 11 22.04 41.98 38.13
CA SER A 11 23.25 41.93 37.30
C SER A 11 23.52 40.58 36.62
N LYS A 12 23.17 40.50 35.33
CA LYS A 12 24.07 40.24 34.18
C LYS A 12 23.23 39.70 33.01
N ILE A 13 22.97 40.53 32.00
CA ILE A 13 23.77 40.68 30.76
C ILE A 13 23.49 39.47 29.84
N ILE A 14 22.63 39.61 28.84
CA ILE A 14 22.88 40.24 27.52
C ILE A 14 23.74 39.31 26.64
N THR A 15 23.14 38.88 25.53
CA THR A 15 23.74 38.44 24.25
C THR A 15 24.78 37.32 24.23
N GLY A 16 24.52 36.35 23.34
CA GLY A 16 25.49 35.94 22.32
C GLY A 16 26.54 34.91 22.74
N GLU A 17 26.66 33.88 21.89
CA GLU A 17 27.79 32.94 21.79
C GLU A 17 27.90 31.88 22.90
N LEU A 18 27.49 30.65 22.56
CA LEU A 18 27.92 29.45 23.28
C LEU A 18 29.42 29.20 22.96
N PRO A 19 30.32 29.19 23.95
CA PRO A 19 31.71 28.83 23.75
C PRO A 19 31.88 27.32 23.53
N ALA A 20 32.79 26.97 22.62
CA ALA A 20 33.05 25.63 22.10
C ALA A 20 33.81 24.68 23.07
N ASP A 21 33.90 24.99 24.36
CA ASP A 21 34.85 24.36 25.28
C ASP A 21 34.26 23.29 26.22
N ILE A 22 32.95 22.99 26.13
CA ILE A 22 32.33 21.88 26.90
C ILE A 22 32.40 20.53 26.14
N VAL A 23 33.13 20.46 25.02
CA VAL A 23 33.25 19.23 24.21
C VAL A 23 34.36 18.29 24.73
N TYR A 24 35.24 18.75 25.64
CA TYR A 24 36.51 18.05 25.84
C TYR A 24 36.83 17.76 27.31
N GLN A 25 36.08 16.85 27.97
CA GLN A 25 36.57 16.00 29.10
C GLN A 25 35.39 15.31 29.79
N ALA A 26 34.77 14.34 29.12
CA ALA A 26 33.95 13.33 29.79
C ALA A 26 34.07 12.00 29.04
N ASN A 27 35.30 11.50 29.13
CA ASN A 27 35.63 10.10 29.35
C ASN A 27 35.25 9.09 28.27
N ARG A 28 36.29 8.52 27.66
CA ARG A 28 36.34 7.55 26.55
C ARG A 28 35.26 6.46 26.54
N VAL A 29 34.70 6.14 27.71
CA VAL A 29 33.62 5.17 27.93
C VAL A 29 32.33 5.55 27.17
N THR A 30 32.03 6.85 27.04
CA THR A 30 30.82 7.34 26.34
C THR A 30 30.89 7.14 24.82
N CYS A 31 32.09 7.26 24.23
CA CYS A 31 32.29 6.95 22.81
C CYS A 31 32.15 5.45 22.51
N TYR A 32 32.61 4.58 23.42
CA TYR A 32 32.46 3.14 23.25
C TYR A 32 31.01 2.67 23.39
N LEU A 33 30.23 3.30 24.28
CA LEU A 33 28.79 3.00 24.42
C LEU A 33 27.97 3.44 23.20
N LEU A 34 28.31 4.57 22.57
CA LEU A 34 27.66 5.03 21.33
C LEU A 34 28.07 4.18 20.12
N ALA A 35 29.33 3.74 20.03
CA ALA A 35 29.80 2.86 18.96
C ALA A 35 29.22 1.43 19.06
N GLY A 36 29.04 0.90 20.28
CA GLY A 36 28.45 -0.43 20.49
C GLY A 36 26.97 -0.50 20.10
N CYS A 37 26.20 0.57 20.30
CA CYS A 37 24.77 0.60 20.00
C CYS A 37 24.46 0.56 18.50
N LEU A 38 25.39 1.03 17.65
CA LEU A 38 25.25 0.99 16.18
C LEU A 38 25.50 -0.41 15.59
N ILE A 39 26.31 -1.26 16.24
CA ILE A 39 26.71 -2.57 15.69
C ILE A 39 25.63 -3.64 15.97
N LEU A 40 24.84 -3.49 17.04
CA LEU A 40 23.77 -4.44 17.42
C LEU A 40 22.48 -4.32 16.58
N MET A 41 22.31 -3.24 15.80
CA MET A 41 21.15 -3.08 14.90
C MET A 41 21.40 -3.63 13.49
N ALA A 42 22.62 -4.06 13.15
CA ALA A 42 22.99 -4.48 11.80
C ALA A 42 22.96 -5.99 11.57
N SER A 43 22.74 -6.81 12.60
CA SER A 43 22.58 -8.27 12.46
C SER A 43 21.11 -8.66 12.31
N GLY A 44 20.49 -8.16 11.25
CA GLY A 44 19.29 -8.76 10.66
C GLY A 44 19.65 -9.23 9.27
N CYS A 45 20.34 -10.36 9.15
CA CYS A 45 20.54 -11.02 7.86
C CYS A 45 19.17 -11.40 7.31
N GLY A 46 18.66 -10.62 6.36
CA GLY A 46 17.60 -11.06 5.47
C GLY A 46 18.12 -12.26 4.68
N TYR A 47 17.84 -13.47 5.16
CA TYR A 47 17.97 -14.67 4.36
C TYR A 47 16.92 -14.60 3.25
N VAL A 48 17.33 -14.19 2.06
CA VAL A 48 16.56 -14.38 0.84
C VAL A 48 16.87 -15.79 0.33
N PRO A 49 15.95 -16.76 0.44
CA PRO A 49 16.15 -18.03 -0.25
C PRO A 49 16.24 -17.74 -1.75
N SER A 50 17.34 -18.16 -2.37
CA SER A 50 17.44 -18.25 -3.82
C SER A 50 16.37 -19.23 -4.27
N VAL A 51 15.26 -18.71 -4.80
CA VAL A 51 14.22 -19.52 -5.43
C VAL A 51 14.85 -20.09 -6.70
N ASP A 52 15.29 -21.34 -6.57
CA ASP A 52 15.50 -22.20 -7.73
C ASP A 52 14.22 -22.19 -8.57
N ASN A 53 14.38 -22.10 -9.88
CA ASN A 53 13.31 -22.04 -10.88
C ASN A 53 12.52 -23.37 -10.93
N SER A 54 11.81 -23.68 -9.86
CA SER A 54 10.95 -24.84 -9.71
C SER A 54 9.77 -24.39 -8.88
N THR A 55 8.72 -24.02 -9.61
CA THR A 55 7.42 -23.51 -9.19
C THR A 55 6.85 -24.23 -7.96
N ILE A 56 7.15 -23.73 -6.76
CA ILE A 56 6.35 -23.99 -5.56
C ILE A 56 5.75 -22.65 -5.13
N GLN A 57 4.51 -22.44 -5.57
CA GLN A 57 3.70 -21.29 -5.17
C GLN A 57 3.31 -21.46 -3.70
N LEU A 58 3.98 -20.74 -2.80
CA LEU A 58 3.50 -20.58 -1.43
C LEU A 58 2.18 -19.78 -1.47
N PRO A 59 1.08 -20.28 -0.89
CA PRO A 59 -0.16 -19.52 -0.80
C PRO A 59 0.05 -18.31 0.10
N GLY A 60 0.03 -17.10 -0.47
CA GLY A 60 -0.07 -15.86 0.31
C GLY A 60 1.11 -14.88 0.29
N HIS A 61 2.13 -15.06 -0.58
CA HIS A 61 3.19 -14.06 -0.76
C HIS A 61 3.34 -13.51 -2.20
N GLY A 62 2.51 -13.97 -3.13
CA GLY A 62 2.33 -13.32 -4.43
C GLY A 62 1.11 -12.43 -4.39
N GLY A 63 1.22 -11.19 -4.86
CA GLY A 63 0.04 -10.40 -5.21
C GLY A 63 -0.86 -11.17 -6.20
N PRO A 64 -2.13 -10.75 -6.40
CA PRO A 64 -3.01 -11.42 -7.35
C PRO A 64 -2.31 -11.56 -8.69
N ALA A 65 -2.28 -12.78 -9.22
CA ALA A 65 -1.67 -13.05 -10.52
C ALA A 65 -2.29 -12.10 -11.56
N PRO A 66 -1.48 -11.51 -12.46
CA PRO A 66 -2.00 -10.79 -13.59
C PRO A 66 -3.06 -11.63 -14.30
N ILE A 67 -4.11 -10.98 -14.78
CA ILE A 67 -5.08 -11.52 -15.74
C ILE A 67 -4.28 -11.73 -17.03
N GLY A 68 -3.50 -12.81 -17.06
CA GLY A 68 -2.42 -13.07 -17.99
C GLY A 68 -2.78 -14.18 -18.96
N GLN A 69 -2.52 -13.91 -20.24
CA GLN A 69 -2.70 -14.70 -21.47
C GLN A 69 -3.99 -14.51 -22.27
N GLU A 70 -5.10 -14.09 -21.66
CA GLU A 70 -6.29 -13.75 -22.45
C GLU A 70 -6.23 -12.31 -22.98
N THR A 71 -5.71 -12.16 -24.20
CA THR A 71 -5.67 -10.88 -24.92
C THR A 71 -7.06 -10.25 -25.06
N GLU A 72 -8.10 -11.07 -25.18
CA GLU A 72 -9.47 -10.57 -25.32
C GLU A 72 -10.00 -9.98 -24.01
N LEU A 73 -9.85 -10.69 -22.89
CA LEU A 73 -10.33 -10.23 -21.59
C LEU A 73 -9.62 -8.94 -21.17
N SER A 74 -8.30 -8.87 -21.31
CA SER A 74 -7.53 -7.64 -21.02
C SER A 74 -7.93 -6.47 -21.92
N SER A 75 -8.13 -6.72 -23.22
CA SER A 75 -8.61 -5.70 -24.16
C SER A 75 -10.02 -5.22 -23.83
N PHE A 76 -10.90 -6.14 -23.40
CA PHE A 76 -12.24 -5.81 -22.93
C PHE A 76 -12.16 -4.95 -21.66
N LEU A 77 -11.35 -5.33 -20.66
CA LEU A 77 -11.18 -4.55 -19.43
C LEU A 77 -10.70 -3.12 -19.71
N LYS A 78 -9.84 -2.92 -20.71
CA LYS A 78 -9.36 -1.61 -21.12
C LYS A 78 -10.38 -0.80 -21.92
N ASN A 79 -10.98 -1.39 -22.95
CA ASN A 79 -11.70 -0.65 -23.99
C ASN A 79 -13.23 -0.74 -23.90
N ALA A 80 -13.77 -1.66 -23.10
CA ALA A 80 -15.21 -1.86 -22.99
C ALA A 80 -15.93 -0.56 -22.61
N LEU A 81 -17.07 -0.33 -23.24
CA LEU A 81 -18.00 0.70 -22.80
C LEU A 81 -18.70 0.25 -21.52
N SER A 82 -19.17 1.20 -20.72
CA SER A 82 -19.98 0.84 -19.56
C SER A 82 -21.24 0.10 -20.01
N GLN A 83 -21.61 -0.95 -19.26
CA GLN A 83 -22.69 -1.87 -19.53
C GLN A 83 -22.47 -2.85 -20.70
N SER A 84 -21.34 -2.80 -21.43
CA SER A 84 -21.06 -3.81 -22.45
C SER A 84 -20.87 -5.18 -21.79
N LYS A 85 -21.30 -6.23 -22.49
CA LYS A 85 -21.25 -7.61 -22.01
C LYS A 85 -20.48 -8.47 -23.00
N VAL A 86 -19.58 -9.29 -22.49
CA VAL A 86 -18.86 -10.30 -23.29
C VAL A 86 -18.82 -11.60 -22.51
N ARG A 87 -18.89 -12.69 -23.25
CA ARG A 87 -18.87 -14.06 -22.76
C ARG A 87 -17.43 -14.57 -22.81
N PHE A 88 -16.95 -15.10 -21.69
CA PHE A 88 -15.60 -15.66 -21.58
C PHE A 88 -15.68 -17.10 -21.10
N GLU A 89 -14.79 -17.94 -21.64
CA GLU A 89 -14.71 -19.36 -21.27
C GLU A 89 -13.90 -19.58 -19.99
N ASN A 90 -12.81 -18.83 -19.78
CA ASN A 90 -12.00 -18.90 -18.57
C ASN A 90 -11.75 -17.50 -18.02
N THR A 91 -12.03 -17.27 -16.73
CA THR A 91 -11.74 -15.98 -16.08
C THR A 91 -11.30 -16.19 -14.64
N PRO A 92 -10.61 -15.21 -14.03
CA PRO A 92 -10.28 -15.28 -12.60
C PRO A 92 -11.51 -15.36 -11.67
N TRP A 93 -12.71 -15.03 -12.18
CA TRP A 93 -13.95 -15.04 -11.42
C TRP A 93 -14.84 -16.25 -11.73
N GLY A 94 -14.35 -17.20 -12.52
CA GLY A 94 -15.02 -18.43 -12.88
C GLY A 94 -14.92 -18.74 -14.37
N ASP A 95 -15.12 -20.01 -14.70
CA ASP A 95 -15.27 -20.47 -16.07
C ASP A 95 -16.67 -20.17 -16.58
N LYS A 96 -16.79 -20.00 -17.90
CA LYS A 96 -18.09 -19.87 -18.56
C LYS A 96 -18.92 -18.78 -17.90
N VAL A 97 -18.42 -17.56 -17.95
CA VAL A 97 -19.08 -16.38 -17.37
C VAL A 97 -19.34 -15.31 -18.41
N THR A 98 -20.45 -14.61 -18.26
CA THR A 98 -20.69 -13.34 -18.97
C THR A 98 -20.25 -12.21 -18.05
N ILE A 99 -19.26 -11.44 -18.50
CA ILE A 99 -18.79 -10.25 -17.77
C ILE A 99 -19.46 -9.02 -18.36
N ARG A 100 -20.10 -8.24 -17.49
CA ARG A 100 -20.57 -6.89 -17.81
C ARG A 100 -19.59 -5.85 -17.25
N ALA A 101 -19.08 -4.99 -18.13
CA ALA A 101 -18.17 -3.92 -17.74
C ALA A 101 -18.91 -2.76 -17.03
N GLY A 102 -18.36 -2.31 -15.91
CA GLY A 102 -18.72 -1.04 -15.27
C GLY A 102 -17.93 0.13 -15.84
N ARG A 103 -18.01 1.28 -15.15
CA ARG A 103 -17.16 2.45 -15.46
C ARG A 103 -15.72 2.20 -14.97
N LEU A 104 -14.76 2.77 -15.67
CA LEU A 104 -13.41 2.96 -15.11
C LEU A 104 -13.50 4.00 -14.00
N TYR A 105 -12.71 3.82 -12.95
CA TYR A 105 -12.59 4.75 -11.85
C TYR A 105 -11.16 4.75 -11.32
N PHE A 106 -10.75 5.87 -10.73
CA PHE A 106 -9.47 5.98 -10.08
C PHE A 106 -9.58 5.53 -8.63
N ALA A 107 -8.81 4.51 -8.25
CA ALA A 107 -8.78 4.01 -6.88
C ALA A 107 -7.76 4.80 -6.04
N ALA A 108 -7.93 4.79 -4.72
CA ALA A 108 -6.99 5.41 -3.78
C ALA A 108 -5.57 4.82 -3.83
N SER A 109 -5.39 3.66 -4.49
CA SER A 109 -4.10 3.03 -4.73
C SER A 109 -3.35 3.61 -5.94
N ASP A 110 -3.79 4.75 -6.48
CA ASP A 110 -3.22 5.36 -7.70
C ASP A 110 -3.35 4.47 -8.95
N ARG A 111 -4.35 3.59 -8.97
CA ARG A 111 -4.60 2.65 -10.07
C ARG A 111 -5.94 2.94 -10.72
N ILE A 112 -5.98 2.76 -12.04
CA ILE A 112 -7.24 2.72 -12.78
C ILE A 112 -7.87 1.35 -12.52
N CYS A 113 -9.07 1.36 -11.97
CA CYS A 113 -9.83 0.15 -11.69
C CYS A 113 -11.16 0.16 -12.44
N ARG A 114 -11.74 -1.01 -12.62
CA ARG A 114 -13.04 -1.20 -13.25
C ARG A 114 -13.85 -2.18 -12.42
N LYS A 115 -15.08 -1.75 -12.07
CA LYS A 115 -16.08 -2.65 -11.50
C LYS A 115 -16.61 -3.56 -12.60
N LEU A 116 -16.83 -4.82 -12.28
CA LEU A 116 -17.33 -5.86 -13.17
C LEU A 116 -18.53 -6.52 -12.52
N PHE A 117 -19.49 -6.95 -13.34
CA PHE A 117 -20.56 -7.83 -12.90
C PHE A 117 -20.39 -9.16 -13.61
N VAL A 118 -20.23 -10.23 -12.84
CA VAL A 118 -19.96 -11.57 -13.36
C VAL A 118 -21.23 -12.38 -13.25
N LEU A 119 -21.69 -12.91 -14.38
CA LEU A 119 -22.88 -13.73 -14.50
C LEU A 119 -22.46 -15.14 -14.94
N PRO A 120 -22.51 -16.14 -14.06
CA PRO A 120 -22.24 -17.53 -14.43
C PRO A 120 -23.24 -18.05 -15.46
N ASP A 121 -22.80 -18.94 -16.34
CA ASP A 121 -23.71 -19.61 -17.26
C ASP A 121 -24.73 -20.47 -16.51
N GLY A 122 -25.99 -20.42 -16.92
CA GLY A 122 -27.09 -21.16 -16.27
C GLY A 122 -27.40 -20.73 -14.83
N GLY A 123 -26.74 -19.69 -14.30
CA GLY A 123 -26.98 -19.16 -12.96
C GLY A 123 -27.73 -17.82 -12.98
N SER A 124 -28.58 -17.59 -11.98
CA SER A 124 -29.23 -16.28 -11.76
C SER A 124 -28.38 -15.31 -10.93
N ASN A 125 -27.36 -15.81 -10.25
CA ASN A 125 -26.63 -15.06 -9.24
C ASN A 125 -25.52 -14.23 -9.90
N THR A 126 -25.75 -12.92 -9.97
CA THR A 126 -24.73 -11.96 -10.42
C THR A 126 -23.82 -11.62 -9.25
N SER A 127 -22.50 -11.80 -9.41
CA SER A 127 -21.51 -11.34 -8.44
C SER A 127 -20.83 -10.06 -8.91
N SER A 128 -20.34 -9.28 -7.95
CA SER A 128 -19.58 -8.06 -8.20
C SER A 128 -18.09 -8.36 -8.04
N ALA A 129 -17.30 -7.84 -8.98
CA ALA A 129 -15.86 -8.02 -9.04
C ALA A 129 -15.17 -6.71 -9.40
N ILE A 130 -13.86 -6.63 -9.12
CA ILE A 130 -13.04 -5.47 -9.47
C ILE A 130 -11.77 -5.99 -10.15
N ALA A 131 -11.36 -5.31 -11.21
CA ALA A 131 -10.03 -5.45 -11.80
C ALA A 131 -9.33 -4.10 -11.81
N CYS A 132 -8.03 -4.08 -11.58
CA CYS A 132 -7.22 -2.86 -11.59
C CYS A 132 -6.04 -3.01 -12.53
N GLU A 133 -5.72 -1.94 -13.24
CA GLU A 133 -4.52 -1.83 -14.07
C GLU A 133 -3.30 -1.62 -13.18
N THR A 134 -2.23 -2.37 -13.45
CA THR A 134 -0.91 -2.18 -12.84
C THR A 134 -0.16 -1.09 -13.59
N PRO A 135 0.90 -0.50 -13.00
CA PRO A 135 1.72 0.51 -13.68
C PRO A 135 2.30 0.02 -15.02
N GLU A 136 2.49 -1.29 -15.17
CA GLU A 136 2.98 -1.94 -16.39
C GLU A 136 1.89 -2.17 -17.45
N GLY A 137 0.64 -1.78 -17.17
CA GLY A 137 -0.50 -1.92 -18.08
C GLY A 137 -1.19 -3.30 -18.06
N ALA A 138 -0.81 -4.17 -17.13
CA ALA A 138 -1.48 -5.45 -16.92
C ALA A 138 -2.72 -5.26 -16.04
N TRP A 139 -3.73 -6.11 -16.16
CA TRP A 139 -4.88 -6.09 -15.26
C TRP A 139 -4.73 -7.15 -14.18
N VAL A 140 -5.13 -6.85 -12.94
CA VAL A 140 -5.14 -7.79 -11.81
C VAL A 140 -6.52 -7.82 -11.15
N PRO A 141 -7.04 -9.00 -10.74
CA PRO A 141 -8.28 -9.06 -9.97
C PRO A 141 -8.05 -8.55 -8.55
N VAL A 142 -9.01 -7.80 -8.02
CA VAL A 142 -8.96 -7.26 -6.65
C VAL A 142 -10.25 -7.62 -5.92
N ARG A 143 -10.14 -7.93 -4.63
CA ARG A 143 -11.29 -8.23 -3.77
C ARG A 143 -12.08 -6.96 -3.49
N ALA A 144 -13.38 -6.96 -3.82
CA ALA A 144 -14.30 -5.92 -3.38
C ALA A 144 -14.57 -6.08 -1.88
N VAL A 145 -14.13 -5.11 -1.07
CA VAL A 145 -14.31 -5.15 0.41
C VAL A 145 -15.68 -4.60 0.81
N THR A 146 -16.25 -3.68 0.04
CA THR A 146 -17.47 -2.94 0.40
C THR A 146 -18.77 -3.66 0.11
N ASP A 147 -18.80 -4.61 -0.84
CA ASP A 147 -20.03 -5.36 -1.16
C ASP A 147 -20.46 -6.29 0.01
N ILE A 148 -19.56 -6.54 0.97
CA ILE A 148 -19.84 -7.35 2.17
C ILE A 148 -20.73 -6.59 3.17
N LEU A 149 -20.72 -5.25 3.15
CA LEU A 149 -21.50 -4.44 4.09
C LEU A 149 -22.94 -4.26 3.62
N GLU A 150 -23.16 -4.03 2.33
CA GLU A 150 -24.50 -3.77 1.77
C GLU A 150 -25.42 -5.02 1.80
N SER A 151 -24.83 -6.22 1.72
CA SER A 151 -25.59 -7.49 1.86
C SER A 151 -26.13 -7.75 3.27
N ARG A 152 -25.55 -7.12 4.32
CA ARG A 152 -26.06 -7.25 5.70
C ARG A 152 -27.17 -6.26 6.04
N GLU A 153 -27.27 -5.15 5.32
CA GLU A 153 -28.28 -4.12 5.60
C GLU A 153 -29.68 -4.53 5.13
N LYS A 154 -29.80 -5.39 4.11
CA LYS A 154 -31.09 -5.88 3.58
C LYS A 154 -31.75 -7.01 4.38
N SER A 155 -31.26 -7.31 5.59
CA SER A 155 -31.84 -8.37 6.45
C SER A 155 -32.49 -7.82 7.74
N TYR A 156 -32.88 -6.55 7.78
CA TYR A 156 -33.66 -5.99 8.89
C TYR A 156 -34.98 -5.40 8.40
#